data_AF-A0A397VV03-F1
#
_entry.id   AF-A0A397VV03-F1
#
_cell.length_a   1.000
_cell.length_b   1.000
_cell.length_c   1.000
_cell.angle_alpha   90.00
_cell.angle_beta   90.00
_cell.angle_gamma   90.00
#
_symmetry.space_group_name_H-M   'P 1'
#
loop_
_entity.id
_entity.type
_entity.pdbx_description
1 polymer ?
#
loop_
_entity_poly.entity_id
_entity_poly.type
_entity_poly.pdbx_seq_one_letter_code
_entity_poly.pdbx_strand_id
1 'polypeptide(L)'
;MKCIATLSTKDISIVVWSITNELIVNYESSLNVNDLEHALNTDKFCKVPDLNFENIFENIFGDGLLGVSNCKQVIIRLSDDDFAINFAIIDIKTKLRQILISQGLEGWTESVAFLENGDLVVIKLQPVYRAYIFSKSKINGKQKWTCKNSIELGKKDASCHIFSKKGKLFICLDYKMPVVMQWDLITRKFDIQYILDLNTNIDSSIRMELNSDNTLLAISNGKVLGLGSVVCVYLTKSGMMITNSRYFYVKLFINIKYTILCKLIFFKIMCCITAHS
;
A
#
# COMPACT_ATOMS: atom_id res chain seq x y z
N MET A 1 13.98 -13.19 -7.86
CA MET A 1 14.55 -12.63 -6.61
C MET A 1 13.55 -11.64 -6.06
N LYS A 2 13.07 -11.88 -4.83
CA LYS A 2 12.16 -10.98 -4.11
C LYS A 2 12.96 -10.24 -3.04
N CYS A 3 12.55 -9.03 -2.67
CA CYS A 3 13.18 -8.29 -1.58
C CYS A 3 12.20 -8.13 -0.41
N ILE A 4 12.74 -8.17 0.82
CA ILE A 4 12.04 -7.76 2.04
C ILE A 4 12.90 -6.69 2.71
N ALA A 5 12.25 -5.68 3.27
CA ALA A 5 12.90 -4.70 4.12
C ALA A 5 12.30 -4.80 5.53
N THR A 6 13.15 -4.68 6.54
CA THR A 6 12.81 -4.78 7.95
C THR A 6 13.49 -3.66 8.73
N LEU A 7 12.96 -3.30 9.88
CA LEU A 7 13.59 -2.34 10.78
C LEU A 7 14.42 -3.07 11.83
N SER A 8 15.61 -2.57 12.11
CA SER A 8 16.44 -2.98 13.25
C SER A 8 16.36 -1.90 14.32
N THR A 9 15.83 -2.25 15.49
CA THR A 9 15.83 -1.37 16.67
C THR A 9 17.22 -1.24 17.29
N LYS A 10 18.05 -2.28 17.17
CA LYS A 10 19.37 -2.33 17.80
C LYS A 10 20.33 -1.32 17.20
N ASP A 11 20.29 -1.19 15.87
CA ASP A 11 21.22 -0.37 15.11
C ASP A 11 20.51 0.78 14.36
N ILE A 12 19.24 1.05 14.71
CA ILE A 12 18.38 2.10 14.15
C ILE A 12 18.53 2.20 12.63
N SER A 13 18.12 1.13 11.93
CA SER A 13 18.32 1.01 10.49
C SER A 13 17.23 0.24 9.77
N ILE A 14 17.08 0.51 8.47
CA ILE A 14 16.28 -0.30 7.55
C ILE A 14 17.22 -1.33 6.92
N VAL A 15 17.02 -2.60 7.23
CA VAL A 15 17.79 -3.72 6.69
C VAL A 15 17.03 -4.37 5.54
N VAL A 16 17.72 -4.63 4.45
CA VAL A 16 17.13 -5.25 3.26
C VAL A 16 17.75 -6.60 2.99
N TRP A 17 16.86 -7.54 2.70
CA TRP A 17 17.15 -8.94 2.46
C TRP A 17 16.66 -9.32 1.07
N SER A 18 17.39 -10.20 0.40
CA SER A 18 16.90 -10.87 -0.81
C SER A 18 16.46 -12.29 -0.51
N ILE A 19 15.43 -12.72 -1.22
CA ILE A 19 14.87 -14.07 -1.13
C ILE A 19 14.94 -14.71 -2.51
N THR A 20 15.62 -15.85 -2.56
CA THR A 20 15.73 -16.67 -3.76
C THR A 20 14.46 -17.49 -3.99
N ASN A 21 14.35 -18.15 -5.15
CA ASN A 21 13.22 -19.06 -5.40
C ASN A 21 13.25 -20.29 -4.49
N GLU A 22 14.43 -20.63 -3.95
CA GLU A 22 14.65 -21.71 -2.98
C GLU A 22 14.40 -21.25 -1.53
N LEU A 23 13.82 -20.05 -1.34
CA LEU A 23 13.52 -19.45 -0.04
C LEU A 23 14.75 -19.17 0.84
N ILE A 24 15.93 -19.08 0.23
CA ILE A 24 17.15 -18.67 0.92
C ILE A 24 17.11 -17.15 1.11
N VAL A 25 17.34 -16.71 2.35
CA VAL A 25 17.36 -15.30 2.74
C VAL A 25 18.81 -14.84 2.85
N ASN A 26 19.17 -13.82 2.06
CA ASN A 26 20.51 -13.24 2.06
C ASN A 26 20.45 -11.76 2.47
N TYR A 27 21.40 -11.32 3.30
CA TYR A 27 21.59 -9.91 3.58
C TYR A 27 22.06 -9.19 2.31
N GLU A 28 21.44 -8.05 2.01
CA GLU A 28 21.82 -7.22 0.86
C GLU A 28 22.53 -5.94 1.29
N SER A 29 21.88 -5.15 2.15
CA SER A 29 22.38 -3.85 2.61
C SER A 29 21.48 -3.29 3.71
N SER A 30 21.89 -2.21 4.36
CA SER A 30 21.13 -1.49 5.39
C SER A 30 21.23 0.03 5.24
N LEU A 31 20.18 0.78 5.53
CA LEU A 31 20.16 2.24 5.62
C LEU A 31 20.10 2.63 7.10
N ASN A 32 21.16 3.23 7.63
CA ASN A 32 21.18 3.77 8.99
C ASN A 32 20.72 5.25 9.03
N VAL A 33 20.72 5.85 10.22
CA VAL A 33 20.32 7.24 10.44
C VAL A 33 21.15 8.21 9.60
N ASN A 34 22.48 8.07 9.59
CA ASN A 34 23.38 8.96 8.85
C ASN A 34 23.16 8.87 7.33
N ASP A 35 22.93 7.65 6.81
CA ASP A 35 22.58 7.45 5.40
C ASP A 35 21.28 8.18 5.05
N LEU A 36 20.30 8.12 5.96
CA LEU A 36 18.99 8.73 5.78
C LEU A 36 19.07 10.25 5.84
N GLU A 37 19.77 10.80 6.83
CA GLU A 37 20.04 12.23 6.96
C GLU A 37 20.69 12.78 5.68
N HIS A 38 21.77 12.13 5.23
CA HIS A 38 22.44 12.50 3.99
C HIS A 38 21.49 12.44 2.79
N ALA A 39 20.69 11.37 2.65
CA ALA A 39 19.76 11.23 1.53
C ALA A 39 18.67 12.31 1.52
N LEU A 40 18.14 12.69 2.69
CA LEU A 40 16.96 13.55 2.83
C LEU A 40 17.29 15.05 2.95
N ASN A 41 18.50 15.41 3.39
CA ASN A 41 18.95 16.81 3.42
C ASN A 41 19.36 17.35 2.03
N THR A 42 19.33 16.52 0.98
CA THR A 42 19.59 16.95 -0.39
C THR A 42 18.48 17.82 -0.98
N ASP A 43 18.86 18.77 -1.82
CA ASP A 43 17.96 19.58 -2.66
C ASP A 43 16.83 20.32 -1.91
N LYS A 44 17.06 20.71 -0.64
CA LYS A 44 16.05 21.35 0.23
C LYS A 44 14.76 20.54 0.37
N PHE A 45 14.85 19.21 0.28
CA PHE A 45 13.71 18.33 0.44
C PHE A 45 13.17 18.34 1.86
N CYS A 46 14.07 18.30 2.85
CA CYS A 46 13.77 18.65 4.23
C CYS A 46 13.59 20.18 4.35
N LYS A 47 12.46 20.61 4.89
CA LYS A 47 12.14 22.02 5.16
C LYS A 47 12.72 22.49 6.49
N VAL A 48 13.06 21.55 7.39
CA VAL A 48 13.53 21.81 8.75
C VAL A 48 15.03 21.52 8.83
N PRO A 49 15.88 22.55 9.05
CA PRO A 49 17.33 22.40 8.99
C PRO A 49 17.95 21.55 10.12
N ASP A 50 17.20 21.29 11.21
CA ASP A 50 17.69 20.56 12.40
C ASP A 50 16.78 19.37 12.76
N LEU A 51 16.19 18.72 11.76
CA LEU A 51 15.33 17.56 11.98
C LEU A 51 16.12 16.42 12.63
N ASN A 52 15.64 15.89 13.76
CA ASN A 52 16.20 14.66 14.32
C ASN A 52 15.74 13.44 13.50
N PHE A 53 16.64 12.88 12.68
CA PHE A 53 16.35 11.75 11.81
C PHE A 53 16.11 10.43 12.57
N GLU A 54 16.54 10.31 13.83
CA GLU A 54 16.22 9.15 14.67
C GLU A 54 14.71 9.05 14.92
N ASN A 55 14.02 10.19 15.09
CA ASN A 55 12.57 10.23 15.28
C ASN A 55 11.81 9.65 14.07
N ILE A 56 12.40 9.67 12.88
CA ILE A 56 11.79 9.02 11.71
C ILE A 56 11.72 7.52 11.97
N PHE A 57 12.79 6.89 12.47
CA PHE A 57 12.78 5.46 12.81
C PHE A 57 11.82 5.12 13.94
N GLU A 58 11.72 5.97 14.95
CA GLU A 58 10.74 5.82 16.03
C GLU A 58 9.29 5.84 15.52
N ASN A 59 8.99 6.77 14.60
CA ASN A 59 7.68 6.84 13.94
C ASN A 59 7.48 5.71 12.92
N ILE A 60 8.56 5.14 12.37
CA ILE A 60 8.49 4.05 11.39
C ILE A 60 8.03 2.72 12.05
N PHE A 61 8.11 2.55 13.38
CA PHE A 61 7.65 1.33 14.06
C PHE A 61 6.14 1.03 13.94
N GLY A 62 5.32 2.01 13.52
CA GLY A 62 3.89 1.81 13.23
C GLY A 62 3.60 1.45 11.78
N ASP A 63 4.00 2.32 10.83
CA ASP A 63 3.64 2.25 9.40
C ASP A 63 4.67 2.95 8.47
N GLY A 64 5.90 3.19 8.94
CA GLY A 64 6.80 4.09 8.19
C GLY A 64 7.58 3.45 7.05
N LEU A 65 7.63 2.12 6.95
CA LEU A 65 8.18 1.43 5.78
C LEU A 65 7.02 1.01 4.87
N LEU A 66 6.79 1.80 3.82
CA LEU A 66 5.62 1.65 2.95
C LEU A 66 5.79 0.58 1.87
N GLY A 67 7.04 0.28 1.48
CA GLY A 67 7.29 -0.75 0.48
C GLY A 67 8.75 -0.92 0.12
N VAL A 68 9.04 -2.03 -0.56
CA VAL A 68 10.36 -2.34 -1.11
C VAL A 68 10.21 -2.85 -2.54
N SER A 69 11.05 -2.36 -3.44
CA SER A 69 11.13 -2.83 -4.82
C SER A 69 12.15 -3.95 -4.94
N ASN A 70 11.93 -4.87 -5.88
CA ASN A 70 12.97 -5.81 -6.33
C ASN A 70 14.21 -5.08 -6.91
N CYS A 71 14.08 -3.80 -7.26
CA CYS A 71 15.19 -2.95 -7.65
C CYS A 71 15.99 -2.38 -6.46
N LYS A 72 15.83 -2.93 -5.24
CA LYS A 72 16.58 -2.52 -4.04
C LYS A 72 16.34 -1.06 -3.65
N GLN A 73 15.10 -0.62 -3.80
CA GLN A 73 14.63 0.68 -3.36
C GLN A 73 13.59 0.49 -2.27
N VAL A 74 13.62 1.35 -1.25
CA VAL A 74 12.61 1.39 -0.19
C VAL A 74 11.81 2.67 -0.28
N ILE A 75 10.55 2.58 0.14
CA ILE A 75 9.66 3.70 0.31
C ILE A 75 9.46 3.91 1.80
N ILE A 76 9.78 5.11 2.27
CA ILE A 76 9.62 5.49 3.67
C ILE A 76 8.57 6.58 3.77
N ARG A 77 7.70 6.48 4.78
CA ARG A 77 6.77 7.54 5.18
C ARG A 77 7.54 8.62 5.91
N LEU A 78 7.16 9.87 5.64
CA LEU A 78 7.70 11.04 6.30
C LEU A 78 6.54 11.90 6.83
N SER A 79 6.86 12.83 7.72
CA SER A 79 5.94 13.90 8.14
C SER A 79 5.68 14.85 6.97
N ASP A 80 4.45 15.35 6.83
CA ASP A 80 4.10 16.31 5.76
C ASP A 80 4.59 17.74 6.09
N ASP A 81 4.64 18.07 7.38
CA ASP A 81 5.04 19.39 7.85
C ASP A 81 6.54 19.64 7.58
N ASP A 82 7.35 18.59 7.72
CA ASP A 82 8.81 18.69 7.67
C ASP A 82 9.38 18.54 6.24
N PHE A 83 8.60 18.01 5.29
CA PHE A 83 9.10 17.64 3.96
C PHE A 83 8.23 18.16 2.82
N ALA A 84 8.80 18.35 1.63
CA ALA A 84 8.04 18.75 0.44
C ALA A 84 6.98 17.70 0.02
N ILE A 85 7.26 16.43 0.31
CA ILE A 85 6.37 15.29 0.08
C ILE A 85 6.50 14.40 1.31
N ASN A 86 5.38 13.92 1.84
CA ASN A 86 5.32 13.05 3.04
C ASN A 86 5.80 11.59 2.81
N PHE A 87 6.65 11.35 1.81
CA PHE A 87 7.35 10.09 1.61
C PHE A 87 8.66 10.32 0.84
N ALA A 88 9.59 9.38 0.96
CA ALA A 88 10.80 9.34 0.13
C ALA A 88 11.03 7.95 -0.43
N ILE A 89 11.70 7.89 -1.59
CA ILE A 89 12.19 6.66 -2.18
C ILE A 89 13.70 6.71 -2.12
N ILE A 90 14.32 5.70 -1.52
CA ILE A 90 15.77 5.65 -1.33
C ILE A 90 16.29 4.41 -2.02
N ASP A 91 17.29 4.59 -2.87
CA ASP A 91 18.07 3.48 -3.41
C ASP A 91 19.06 3.01 -2.35
N ILE A 92 18.89 1.76 -1.92
CA ILE A 92 19.58 1.24 -0.74
C ILE A 92 21.07 1.02 -1.03
N LYS A 93 21.45 0.80 -2.29
CA LYS A 93 22.86 0.60 -2.66
C LYS A 93 23.61 1.91 -2.70
N THR A 94 23.01 2.90 -3.35
CA THR A 94 23.62 4.22 -3.54
C THR A 94 23.43 5.14 -2.33
N LYS A 95 22.49 4.83 -1.43
CA LYS A 95 22.10 5.69 -0.30
C LYS A 95 21.57 7.05 -0.75
N LEU A 96 21.02 7.11 -1.96
CA LEU A 96 20.53 8.35 -2.55
C LEU A 96 19.01 8.32 -2.71
N ARG A 97 18.40 9.46 -2.35
CA ARG A 97 17.00 9.75 -2.61
C ARG A 97 16.73 9.79 -4.11
N GLN A 98 15.62 9.20 -4.51
CA GLN A 98 15.11 9.20 -5.86
C GLN A 98 14.09 10.34 -6.01
N ILE A 99 14.36 11.26 -6.93
CA ILE A 99 13.52 12.44 -7.14
C ILE A 99 12.36 12.10 -8.06
N LEU A 100 11.14 12.38 -7.60
CA LEU A 100 9.91 12.32 -8.39
C LEU A 100 9.45 13.74 -8.69
N ILE A 101 9.17 14.02 -9.97
CA ILE A 101 8.68 15.33 -10.39
C ILE A 101 7.40 15.11 -11.19
N SER A 102 6.31 15.72 -10.72
CA SER A 102 5.05 15.84 -11.44
C SER A 102 4.27 17.01 -10.84
N GLN A 103 3.52 17.73 -11.68
CA GLN A 103 2.63 18.78 -11.20
C GLN A 103 1.61 18.18 -10.22
N GLY A 104 1.42 18.83 -9.07
CA GLY A 104 0.46 18.39 -8.05
C GLY A 104 0.91 17.22 -7.18
N LEU A 105 2.21 16.89 -7.17
CA LEU A 105 2.77 15.82 -6.34
C LEU A 105 3.18 16.28 -4.93
N GLU A 106 3.33 17.59 -4.69
CA GLU A 106 3.71 18.14 -3.38
C GLU A 106 2.62 17.90 -2.31
N GLY A 107 3.03 17.85 -1.04
CA GLY A 107 2.15 17.66 0.13
C GLY A 107 1.78 16.22 0.45
N TRP A 108 0.65 16.04 1.15
CA TRP A 108 0.15 14.73 1.60
C TRP A 108 -0.08 13.73 0.46
N THR A 109 0.49 12.55 0.61
CA THR A 109 0.26 11.36 -0.23
C THR A 109 -0.62 10.37 0.51
N GLU A 110 -1.68 9.94 -0.17
CA GLU A 110 -2.61 8.95 0.36
C GLU A 110 -1.98 7.56 0.33
N SER A 111 -1.34 7.21 -0.79
CA SER A 111 -0.70 5.92 -0.95
C SER A 111 0.46 5.95 -1.91
N VAL A 112 1.38 5.01 -1.74
CA VAL A 112 2.49 4.81 -2.65
C VAL A 112 2.92 3.36 -2.63
N ALA A 113 3.12 2.75 -3.81
CA ALA A 113 3.52 1.35 -3.91
C ALA A 113 4.26 1.05 -5.22
N PHE A 114 5.08 0.00 -5.19
CA PHE A 114 5.66 -0.60 -6.39
C PHE A 114 4.71 -1.63 -7.00
N LEU A 115 4.63 -1.64 -8.34
CA LEU A 115 3.94 -2.66 -9.12
C LEU A 115 4.91 -3.80 -9.49
N GLU A 116 4.36 -4.96 -9.90
CA GLU A 116 5.17 -6.12 -10.32
C GLU A 116 6.10 -5.83 -11.50
N ASN A 117 5.69 -4.95 -12.42
CA ASN A 117 6.51 -4.53 -13.56
C ASN A 117 7.63 -3.53 -13.16
N GLY A 118 7.74 -3.18 -11.88
CA GLY A 118 8.74 -2.25 -11.35
C GLY A 118 8.35 -0.78 -11.44
N ASP A 119 7.18 -0.45 -12.01
CA ASP A 119 6.62 0.90 -11.95
C ASP A 119 6.24 1.27 -10.51
N LEU A 120 6.17 2.56 -10.24
CA LEU A 120 5.73 3.12 -8.97
C LEU A 120 4.40 3.83 -9.18
N VAL A 121 3.43 3.58 -8.30
CA VAL A 121 2.17 4.32 -8.27
C VAL A 121 2.11 5.18 -7.03
N VAL A 122 1.69 6.44 -7.20
CA VAL A 122 1.46 7.40 -6.12
C VAL A 122 0.02 7.87 -6.21
N ILE A 123 -0.75 7.67 -5.15
CA ILE A 123 -2.14 8.13 -5.04
C ILE A 123 -2.17 9.43 -4.26
N LYS A 124 -2.72 10.45 -4.90
CA LYS A 124 -3.03 11.74 -4.30
C LYS A 124 -4.54 11.92 -4.34
N LEU A 125 -5.16 12.21 -3.20
CA LEU A 125 -6.55 12.64 -3.15
C LEU A 125 -6.57 14.16 -3.18
N GLN A 126 -7.05 14.83 -2.14
CA GLN A 126 -7.09 16.29 -2.11
C GLN A 126 -5.69 16.91 -2.27
N PRO A 127 -5.55 17.99 -3.08
CA PRO A 127 -6.57 18.64 -3.91
C PRO A 127 -6.65 18.10 -5.36
N VAL A 128 -5.79 17.16 -5.76
CA VAL A 128 -5.55 16.82 -7.17
C VAL A 128 -6.30 15.58 -7.69
N TYR A 129 -6.71 14.68 -6.78
CA TYR A 129 -7.44 13.43 -7.02
C TYR A 129 -6.87 12.65 -8.21
N ARG A 130 -5.64 12.14 -8.07
CA ARG A 130 -4.89 11.57 -9.18
C ARG A 130 -4.01 10.39 -8.73
N ALA A 131 -3.99 9.34 -9.55
CA ALA A 131 -3.02 8.26 -9.46
C ALA A 131 -1.89 8.52 -10.46
N TYR A 132 -0.70 8.84 -9.98
CA TYR A 132 0.49 9.02 -10.81
C TYR A 132 1.21 7.69 -11.00
N ILE A 133 1.66 7.42 -12.23
CA ILE A 133 2.41 6.21 -12.57
C ILE A 133 3.79 6.64 -13.07
N PHE A 134 4.80 6.31 -12.28
CA PHE A 134 6.20 6.56 -12.59
C PHE A 134 6.85 5.28 -13.10
N SER A 135 7.64 5.42 -14.16
CA SER A 135 8.50 4.36 -14.68
C SER A 135 9.95 4.81 -14.63
N LYS A 136 10.86 3.85 -14.48
CA LYS A 136 12.29 4.13 -14.66
C LYS A 136 12.61 4.29 -16.13
N SER A 137 13.31 5.36 -16.47
CA SER A 137 13.94 5.55 -17.76
C SER A 137 15.43 5.81 -17.57
N LYS A 138 16.23 5.44 -18.57
CA LYS A 138 17.66 5.71 -18.59
C LYS A 138 17.88 6.95 -19.46
N ILE A 139 18.16 8.08 -18.82
CA ILE A 139 18.43 9.35 -19.51
C ILE A 139 19.91 9.67 -19.26
N ASN A 140 20.69 9.78 -20.35
CA ASN A 140 22.13 10.06 -20.29
C ASN A 140 22.91 9.08 -19.39
N GLY A 141 22.57 7.78 -19.47
CA GLY A 141 23.23 6.75 -18.67
C GLY A 141 22.77 6.63 -17.22
N LYS A 142 22.09 7.66 -16.68
CA LYS A 142 21.56 7.67 -15.31
C LYS A 142 20.12 7.18 -15.27
N GLN A 143 19.79 6.35 -14.29
CA GLN A 143 18.40 5.96 -14.04
C GLN A 143 17.66 7.14 -13.41
N LYS A 144 16.50 7.48 -13.96
CA LYS A 144 15.62 8.51 -13.42
C LYS A 144 14.18 8.02 -13.45
N TRP A 145 13.41 8.39 -12.44
CA TRP A 145 11.97 8.19 -12.45
C TRP A 145 11.31 9.29 -13.27
N THR A 146 10.45 8.88 -14.18
CA THR A 146 9.67 9.77 -15.03
C THR A 146 8.20 9.46 -14.88
N CYS A 147 7.38 10.48 -14.65
CA CYS A 147 5.93 10.34 -14.65
C CYS A 147 5.49 9.95 -16.07
N LYS A 148 5.15 8.67 -16.26
CA LYS A 148 4.74 8.13 -17.55
C LYS A 148 3.28 8.44 -17.83
N ASN A 149 2.46 8.45 -16.78
CA ASN A 149 1.04 8.73 -16.89
C ASN A 149 0.43 9.18 -15.57
N SER A 150 -0.81 9.64 -15.66
CA SER A 150 -1.65 9.87 -14.50
C SER A 150 -3.12 9.63 -14.81
N ILE A 151 -3.85 9.03 -13.88
CA ILE A 151 -5.29 8.77 -13.97
C ILE A 151 -6.00 9.74 -13.02
N GLU A 152 -6.95 10.52 -13.52
CA GLU A 152 -7.84 11.32 -12.67
C GLU A 152 -8.81 10.39 -11.93
N LEU A 153 -8.86 10.54 -10.62
CA LEU A 153 -9.72 9.81 -9.72
C LEU A 153 -10.97 10.64 -9.44
N GLY A 154 -12.06 9.98 -9.06
CA GLY A 154 -13.26 10.70 -8.62
C GLY A 154 -12.94 11.63 -7.45
N LYS A 155 -13.44 12.88 -7.49
CA LYS A 155 -13.30 13.90 -6.44
C LYS A 155 -14.18 13.57 -5.24
N LYS A 156 -13.88 12.44 -4.61
CA LYS A 156 -14.54 11.95 -3.40
C LYS A 156 -13.47 11.54 -2.42
N ASP A 157 -13.76 11.70 -1.14
CA ASP A 157 -12.88 11.17 -0.11
C ASP A 157 -12.91 9.65 -0.20
N ALA A 158 -11.72 9.04 -0.25
CA ALA A 158 -11.57 7.61 -0.27
C ALA A 158 -11.44 7.11 1.17
N SER A 159 -12.09 5.99 1.48
CA SER A 159 -12.04 5.38 2.81
C SER A 159 -10.93 4.35 2.93
N CYS A 160 -10.51 3.75 1.81
CA CYS A 160 -9.40 2.81 1.72
C CYS A 160 -9.01 2.53 0.27
N HIS A 161 -7.80 2.03 0.09
CA HIS A 161 -7.26 1.63 -1.20
C HIS A 161 -6.35 0.41 -1.05
N ILE A 162 -6.27 -0.43 -2.09
CA ILE A 162 -5.27 -1.49 -2.18
C ILE A 162 -4.74 -1.60 -3.60
N PHE A 163 -3.47 -2.00 -3.72
CA PHE A 163 -2.86 -2.38 -4.98
C PHE A 163 -2.83 -3.89 -5.10
N SER A 164 -3.36 -4.41 -6.20
CA SER A 164 -3.07 -5.77 -6.63
C SER A 164 -1.65 -5.85 -7.16
N LYS A 165 -1.02 -6.99 -6.93
CA LYS A 165 0.28 -7.30 -7.53
C LYS A 165 0.25 -7.23 -9.07
N LYS A 166 -0.90 -7.57 -9.68
CA LYS A 166 -1.13 -7.52 -11.14
C LYS A 166 -1.38 -6.10 -11.70
N GLY A 167 -1.06 -5.04 -10.95
CA GLY A 167 -1.23 -3.67 -11.41
C GLY A 167 -2.69 -3.21 -11.46
N LYS A 168 -3.57 -3.78 -10.63
CA LYS A 168 -4.92 -3.27 -10.42
C LYS A 168 -4.96 -2.39 -9.18
N LEU A 169 -5.73 -1.31 -9.22
CA LEU A 169 -5.98 -0.43 -8.09
C LEU A 169 -7.45 -0.54 -7.70
N PHE A 170 -7.71 -0.84 -6.43
CA PHE A 170 -9.03 -0.83 -5.85
C PHE A 170 -9.13 0.36 -4.92
N ILE A 171 -10.10 1.25 -5.17
CA ILE A 171 -10.38 2.41 -4.33
C ILE A 171 -11.81 2.32 -3.84
N CYS A 172 -12.01 2.31 -2.53
CA CYS A 172 -13.32 2.49 -1.94
C CYS A 172 -13.59 3.98 -1.79
N LEU A 173 -14.59 4.48 -2.53
CA LEU A 173 -15.06 5.85 -2.42
C LEU A 173 -16.32 5.90 -1.56
N ASP A 174 -16.43 7.00 -0.79
CA ASP A 174 -17.66 7.41 -0.10
C ASP A 174 -18.04 6.53 1.12
N TYR A 175 -18.28 7.16 2.27
CA TYR A 175 -18.71 6.46 3.48
C TYR A 175 -20.22 6.19 3.50
N LYS A 176 -21.02 6.93 2.72
CA LYS A 176 -22.49 6.81 2.75
C LYS A 176 -23.01 5.69 1.85
N MET A 177 -22.40 5.55 0.68
CA MET A 177 -22.68 4.48 -0.28
C MET A 177 -21.34 3.97 -0.79
N PRO A 178 -20.71 3.05 -0.05
CA PRO A 178 -19.34 2.66 -0.32
C PRO A 178 -19.32 1.88 -1.61
N VAL A 179 -18.58 2.41 -2.56
CA VAL A 179 -18.42 1.81 -3.86
C VAL A 179 -16.95 1.60 -4.08
N VAL A 180 -16.56 0.36 -4.39
CA VAL A 180 -15.19 0.07 -4.78
C VAL A 180 -15.09 0.22 -6.29
N MET A 181 -14.16 1.04 -6.74
CA MET A 181 -13.77 1.13 -8.14
C MET A 181 -12.47 0.38 -8.35
N GLN A 182 -12.43 -0.46 -9.39
CA GLN A 182 -11.22 -1.10 -9.85
C GLN A 182 -10.73 -0.46 -11.14
N TRP A 183 -9.44 -0.14 -11.13
CA TRP A 183 -8.72 0.40 -12.26
C TRP A 183 -7.60 -0.54 -12.67
N ASP A 184 -7.42 -0.70 -13.97
CA ASP A 184 -6.21 -1.27 -14.54
C ASP A 184 -5.16 -0.18 -14.70
N LEU A 185 -4.10 -0.22 -13.90
CA LEU A 185 -3.04 0.78 -13.94
C LEU A 185 -2.12 0.60 -15.16
N ILE A 186 -2.06 -0.60 -15.73
CA ILE A 186 -1.22 -0.91 -16.89
C ILE A 186 -1.91 -0.40 -18.16
N THR A 187 -3.18 -0.76 -18.35
CA THR A 187 -3.96 -0.33 -19.53
C THR A 187 -4.55 1.07 -19.37
N ARG A 188 -4.61 1.58 -18.13
CA ARG A 188 -5.17 2.88 -17.74
C ARG A 188 -6.68 2.97 -17.96
N LYS A 189 -7.37 1.85 -17.82
CA LYS A 189 -8.82 1.75 -18.03
C LYS A 189 -9.51 1.48 -16.71
N PHE A 190 -10.69 2.07 -16.57
CA PHE A 190 -11.65 1.61 -15.60
C PHE A 190 -12.09 0.19 -15.95
N ASP A 191 -12.04 -0.72 -14.99
CA ASP A 191 -12.44 -2.12 -15.19
C ASP A 191 -13.88 -2.33 -14.73
N ILE A 192 -14.11 -2.16 -13.43
CA ILE A 192 -15.34 -2.59 -12.78
C ILE A 192 -15.62 -1.80 -11.51
N GLN A 193 -16.90 -1.77 -11.13
CA GLN A 193 -17.41 -1.17 -9.91
C GLN A 193 -18.09 -2.23 -9.06
N TYR A 194 -17.80 -2.24 -7.76
CA TYR A 194 -18.44 -3.09 -6.77
C TYR A 194 -19.38 -2.22 -5.94
N ILE A 195 -20.68 -2.51 -6.02
CA ILE A 195 -21.68 -1.89 -5.15
C ILE A 195 -21.71 -2.72 -3.88
N LEU A 196 -21.32 -2.12 -2.75
CA LEU A 196 -21.24 -2.84 -1.50
C LEU A 196 -22.58 -2.76 -0.76
N ASP A 197 -23.25 -3.90 -0.63
CA ASP A 197 -24.40 -4.04 0.27
C ASP A 197 -23.92 -4.49 1.65
N LEU A 198 -23.33 -3.56 2.39
CA LEU A 198 -22.88 -3.84 3.77
C LEU A 198 -24.04 -3.87 4.75
N ASN A 199 -25.19 -3.28 4.41
CA ASN A 199 -26.40 -3.20 5.24
C ASN A 199 -26.10 -2.86 6.72
N THR A 200 -25.11 -2.00 6.93
CA THR A 200 -24.63 -1.51 8.23
C THR A 200 -24.18 -0.07 8.07
N ASN A 201 -24.28 0.73 9.13
CA ASN A 201 -23.71 2.08 9.12
C ASN A 201 -22.17 1.99 9.00
N ILE A 202 -21.61 2.62 7.98
CA ILE A 202 -20.16 2.59 7.70
C ILE A 202 -19.53 3.81 8.38
N ASP A 203 -19.74 3.91 9.69
CA ASP A 203 -18.99 4.87 10.52
C ASP A 203 -17.58 4.34 10.83
N SER A 204 -17.22 3.15 10.32
CA SER A 204 -15.97 2.47 10.60
C SER A 204 -15.09 2.30 9.37
N SER A 205 -13.78 2.16 9.61
CA SER A 205 -12.77 2.02 8.56
C SER A 205 -12.97 0.77 7.72
N ILE A 206 -13.24 0.94 6.42
CA ILE A 206 -13.32 -0.20 5.49
C ILE A 206 -11.92 -0.78 5.31
N ARG A 207 -11.81 -2.10 5.38
CA ARG A 207 -10.60 -2.85 5.03
C ARG A 207 -10.87 -3.68 3.79
N MET A 208 -9.88 -3.72 2.90
CA MET A 208 -9.91 -4.53 1.70
C MET A 208 -8.67 -5.42 1.67
N GLU A 209 -8.83 -6.66 1.21
CA GLU A 209 -7.72 -7.59 1.02
C GLU A 209 -7.97 -8.45 -0.21
N LEU A 210 -6.93 -8.68 -1.01
CA LEU A 210 -6.96 -9.61 -2.13
C LEU A 210 -6.35 -10.94 -1.69
N ASN A 211 -6.89 -12.04 -2.22
CA ASN A 211 -6.23 -13.33 -2.10
C ASN A 211 -4.95 -13.40 -2.95
N SER A 212 -4.17 -14.47 -2.78
CA SER A 212 -2.84 -14.60 -3.37
C SER A 212 -2.81 -14.54 -4.90
N ASP A 213 -3.84 -15.01 -5.59
CA ASP A 213 -3.96 -15.01 -7.06
C ASP A 213 -4.75 -13.80 -7.62
N ASN A 214 -5.27 -12.94 -6.73
CA ASN A 214 -6.12 -11.78 -6.99
C ASN A 214 -7.46 -12.11 -7.67
N THR A 215 -7.98 -13.33 -7.53
CA THR A 215 -9.31 -13.71 -8.04
C THR A 215 -10.45 -13.31 -7.10
N LEU A 216 -10.14 -13.11 -5.81
CA LEU A 216 -11.10 -12.79 -4.76
C LEU A 216 -10.69 -11.52 -4.03
N LEU A 217 -11.67 -10.63 -3.82
CA LEU A 217 -11.57 -9.41 -3.04
C LEU A 217 -12.45 -9.56 -1.80
N ALA A 218 -11.84 -9.56 -0.62
CA ALA A 218 -12.55 -9.47 0.65
C ALA A 218 -12.63 -8.01 1.10
N ILE A 219 -13.82 -7.59 1.53
CA ILE A 219 -14.10 -6.24 2.02
C ILE A 219 -14.80 -6.38 3.35
N SER A 220 -14.32 -5.67 4.37
CA SER A 220 -14.93 -5.67 5.69
C SER A 220 -15.09 -4.27 6.26
N ASN A 221 -16.16 -4.03 6.99
CA ASN A 221 -16.26 -2.83 7.83
C ASN A 221 -15.40 -2.98 9.10
N GLY A 222 -14.76 -1.89 9.51
CA GLY A 222 -14.01 -1.83 10.75
C GLY A 222 -14.95 -2.02 11.95
N LYS A 223 -14.40 -2.41 13.09
CA LYS A 223 -15.16 -2.66 14.32
C LYS A 223 -16.11 -1.50 14.64
N VAL A 224 -17.41 -1.77 14.75
CA VAL A 224 -18.27 -1.02 15.66
C VAL A 224 -18.53 -1.94 16.84
N LEU A 225 -18.05 -1.54 18.02
CA LEU A 225 -18.24 -2.30 19.27
C LEU A 225 -19.74 -2.62 19.44
N GLY A 226 -20.07 -3.91 19.43
CA GLY A 226 -21.44 -4.40 19.66
C GLY A 226 -22.29 -4.70 18.42
N LEU A 227 -21.95 -4.20 17.22
CA LEU A 227 -22.78 -4.41 16.01
C LEU A 227 -22.31 -5.54 15.09
N GLY A 228 -21.18 -6.17 15.43
CA GLY A 228 -20.56 -7.20 14.60
C GLY A 228 -19.80 -6.64 13.40
N SER A 229 -19.04 -7.49 12.73
CA SER A 229 -18.31 -7.15 11.50
C SER A 229 -18.94 -7.89 10.32
N VAL A 230 -19.11 -7.18 9.21
CA VAL A 230 -19.55 -7.75 7.94
C VAL A 230 -18.32 -7.96 7.08
N VAL A 231 -18.17 -9.16 6.53
CA VAL A 231 -17.18 -9.45 5.49
C VAL A 231 -17.92 -9.86 4.23
N CYS A 232 -17.70 -9.16 3.14
CA CYS A 232 -18.19 -9.51 1.81
C CYS A 232 -17.02 -9.95 0.94
N VAL A 233 -17.22 -11.01 0.16
CA VAL A 233 -16.21 -11.54 -0.77
C VAL A 233 -16.74 -11.47 -2.19
N TYR A 234 -15.95 -10.88 -3.08
CA TYR A 234 -16.30 -10.65 -4.48
C TYR A 234 -15.32 -11.34 -5.42
N LEU A 235 -15.81 -11.81 -6.58
CA LEU A 235 -14.98 -12.17 -7.71
C LEU A 235 -14.43 -10.91 -8.38
N THR A 236 -13.12 -10.81 -8.52
CA THR A 236 -12.50 -9.61 -9.11
C THR A 236 -12.75 -9.48 -10.62
N LYS A 237 -13.00 -10.60 -11.30
CA LYS A 237 -13.23 -10.63 -12.75
C LYS A 237 -14.63 -10.12 -13.13
N SER A 238 -15.64 -10.48 -12.35
CA SER A 238 -17.05 -10.19 -12.67
C SER A 238 -17.69 -9.18 -11.74
N GLY A 239 -17.02 -8.80 -10.64
CA GLY A 239 -17.60 -7.92 -9.62
C GLY A 239 -18.68 -8.61 -8.78
N MET A 240 -18.95 -9.90 -9.01
CA MET A 240 -20.05 -10.62 -8.37
C MET A 240 -19.70 -10.96 -6.92
N MET A 241 -20.59 -10.62 -5.99
CA MET A 241 -20.49 -11.09 -4.62
C MET A 241 -20.74 -12.59 -4.55
N ILE A 242 -19.82 -13.34 -3.95
CA ILE A 242 -19.95 -14.79 -3.76
C ILE A 242 -20.59 -15.08 -2.40
N THR A 243 -20.19 -14.33 -1.38
CA THR A 243 -20.68 -14.53 -0.02
C THR A 243 -20.58 -13.25 0.78
N ASN A 244 -21.48 -13.09 1.74
CA ASN A 244 -21.35 -12.17 2.85
C ASN A 244 -21.54 -12.95 4.15
N SER A 245 -20.85 -12.53 5.20
CA SER A 245 -20.99 -13.12 6.53
C SER A 245 -21.03 -12.01 7.57
N ARG A 246 -22.01 -12.10 8.47
CA ARG A 246 -22.12 -11.24 9.64
C ARG A 246 -21.54 -11.97 10.84
N TYR A 247 -20.45 -11.43 11.37
CA TYR A 247 -19.84 -11.93 12.60
C TYR A 247 -20.29 -11.06 13.76
N PHE A 248 -21.22 -11.56 14.56
CA PHE A 248 -21.51 -10.95 15.85
C PHE A 248 -20.42 -11.38 16.84
N TYR A 249 -19.75 -10.41 17.45
CA TYR A 249 -18.83 -10.69 18.56
C TYR A 249 -19.64 -11.13 19.78
N VAL A 250 -19.94 -12.42 19.88
CA VAL A 250 -20.36 -13.02 21.16
C VAL A 250 -19.10 -13.26 21.98
N LYS A 251 -18.49 -12.19 22.54
CA LYS A 251 -17.51 -12.19 23.66
C LYS A 251 -16.44 -13.32 23.74
N LEU A 252 -16.11 -14.01 22.64
CA LEU A 252 -15.21 -15.15 22.63
C LEU A 252 -13.98 -14.81 21.76
N PHE A 253 -12.81 -14.87 22.40
CA PHE A 253 -11.45 -14.76 21.84
C PHE A 253 -10.92 -13.37 21.51
N ILE A 254 -10.67 -12.61 22.57
CA ILE A 254 -9.54 -11.67 22.67
C ILE A 254 -8.25 -12.53 22.62
N ASN A 255 -7.69 -12.80 21.43
CA ASN A 255 -6.23 -12.89 21.18
C ASN A 255 -5.80 -13.47 19.83
N ILE A 256 -6.71 -13.97 18.98
CA ILE A 256 -6.29 -14.40 17.63
C ILE A 256 -6.22 -13.14 16.75
N LYS A 257 -4.99 -12.73 16.38
CA LYS A 257 -4.74 -11.64 15.42
C LYS A 257 -5.68 -11.81 14.22
N TYR A 258 -6.41 -10.76 13.87
CA TYR A 258 -7.42 -10.72 12.79
C TYR A 258 -6.95 -11.37 11.48
N THR A 259 -5.66 -11.25 11.15
CA THR A 259 -5.03 -11.87 9.99
C THR A 259 -5.17 -13.40 9.97
N ILE A 260 -5.12 -14.06 11.14
CA ILE A 260 -5.28 -15.52 11.25
C ILE A 260 -6.74 -15.91 11.04
N LEU A 261 -7.69 -15.12 11.56
CA LEU A 261 -9.11 -15.37 11.36
C LEU A 261 -9.51 -15.17 9.89
N CYS A 262 -9.06 -14.09 9.25
CA CYS A 262 -9.26 -13.88 7.81
C CYS A 262 -8.65 -15.02 6.99
N LYS A 263 -7.43 -15.48 7.32
CA LYS A 263 -6.79 -16.63 6.66
C LYS A 263 -7.55 -17.94 6.89
N LEU A 264 -8.08 -18.19 8.09
CA LEU A 264 -8.86 -19.39 8.41
C LEU A 264 -10.22 -19.39 7.69
N ILE A 265 -10.87 -18.23 7.59
CA ILE A 265 -12.10 -18.06 6.81
C ILE A 265 -11.82 -18.31 5.33
N PHE A 266 -10.72 -17.74 4.80
CA PHE A 266 -10.28 -18.00 3.43
C PHE A 266 -10.03 -19.49 3.18
N PHE A 267 -9.37 -20.17 4.12
CA PHE A 267 -9.09 -21.60 4.03
C PHE A 267 -10.37 -22.44 4.03
N LYS A 268 -11.33 -22.12 4.92
CA LYS A 268 -12.60 -22.83 5.02
C LYS A 268 -13.48 -22.64 3.77
N ILE A 269 -13.56 -21.42 3.25
CA ILE A 269 -14.29 -21.14 2.01
C ILE A 269 -13.63 -21.86 0.82
N MET A 270 -12.29 -21.84 0.74
CA MET A 270 -11.57 -22.57 -0.31
C MET A 270 -11.81 -24.07 -0.28
N CYS A 271 -11.80 -24.70 0.91
CA CYS A 271 -12.10 -26.12 1.04
C CYS A 271 -13.54 -26.47 0.61
N CYS A 272 -14.52 -25.59 0.86
CA CYS A 272 -15.89 -25.81 0.41
C CYS A 272 -16.06 -25.67 -1.11
N ILE A 273 -15.28 -24.81 -1.77
CA ILE A 273 -15.34 -24.63 -3.23
C ILE A 273 -14.70 -25.84 -3.94
N THR A 274 -13.60 -26.38 -3.44
CA THR A 274 -12.93 -27.54 -4.05
C THR A 274 -13.63 -28.88 -3.78
N ALA A 275 -14.54 -28.95 -2.81
CA ALA A 275 -15.31 -30.16 -2.53
C ALA A 275 -16.52 -30.36 -3.48
N HIS A 276 -16.83 -29.36 -4.30
CA HIS A 276 -17.95 -29.36 -5.25
C HIS A 276 -17.54 -29.24 -6.73
N SER A 277 -16.25 -29.42 -7.02
CA SER A 277 -15.66 -29.53 -8.37
C SER A 277 -15.07 -30.91 -8.57
#